data_AF-A0A7X0LT07-F1
#
_entry.id   AF-A0A7X0LT07-F1
#
_cell.length_a   1.000
_cell.length_b   1.000
_cell.length_c   1.000
_cell.angle_alpha   90.00
_cell.angle_beta   90.00
_cell.angle_gamma   90.00
#
_symmetry.space_group_name_H-M   'P 1'
#
loop_
_entity.id
_entity.type
_entity.pdbx_description
1 polymer ?
#
loop_
_entity_poly.entity_id
_entity_poly.type
_entity_poly.pdbx_seq_one_letter_code
_entity_poly.pdbx_strand_id
1 'polypeptide(L)'
;MSRNPCGEMSAGGVGPRVGFLPVSNGIDSLSEVVSRLARPDRDVTARDLKYAVLHLQAATKVLVKARLQTAHWSPVVKDLSKCTREKYDEGKCESATIAESMRRLVDVIGLPIEKRDREAVEELGRLRNRLQHWGLQETAALVRKQAASVLDFLMRFLDEQLIPQLGEQQIASLQEEMNLVRHGVRKIGTYVETRRARLRDELKEHADTAVRCPSCHEWALVVEQENSKCHFCSRAWDSKQLAYAYEERFESGSTADEISSGDCPKCWNRTLIIGVRTAAARDRRIDMCFSCVEVFTGLRMCTCSEWFLPRDGEDSCRRCIDLYMEGSGKGWAEWVAVCTGEEPPARGGTQPIAQAGPDPRGDAD
;
A
#
# COMPACT_ATOMS: atom_id res chain seq x y z
N MET A 1 72.38 -0.34 -44.30
CA MET A 1 71.22 0.52 -44.02
C MET A 1 70.00 -0.38 -43.85
N SER A 2 69.65 -0.73 -42.62
CA SER A 2 68.44 -1.50 -42.28
C SER A 2 67.71 -0.75 -41.17
N ARG A 3 66.41 -0.50 -41.36
CA ARG A 3 65.57 0.36 -40.50
C ARG A 3 64.94 -0.43 -39.35
N ASN A 4 64.77 0.29 -38.25
CA ASN A 4 64.13 -0.06 -36.97
C ASN A 4 62.85 -0.90 -37.03
N PRO A 5 62.60 -1.72 -35.99
CA PRO A 5 61.28 -2.06 -35.50
C PRO A 5 61.09 -1.52 -34.07
N CYS A 6 60.16 -0.59 -33.87
CA CYS A 6 59.54 -0.37 -32.55
C CYS A 6 58.08 -0.02 -32.78
N GLY A 7 57.21 -0.80 -32.14
CA GLY A 7 55.78 -0.84 -32.36
C GLY A 7 55.03 0.37 -31.83
N GLU A 8 54.05 0.80 -32.61
CA GLU A 8 52.90 1.55 -32.12
C GLU A 8 51.81 0.56 -31.71
N MET A 9 51.69 0.30 -30.42
CA MET A 9 50.45 -0.21 -29.85
C MET A 9 49.47 0.96 -29.77
N SER A 10 48.53 1.01 -30.71
CA SER A 10 47.39 1.91 -30.63
C SER A 10 46.49 1.49 -29.46
N ALA A 11 46.42 2.34 -28.45
CA ALA A 11 45.44 2.25 -27.38
C ALA A 11 44.04 2.54 -27.96
N GLY A 12 43.30 1.47 -28.28
CA GLY A 12 41.89 1.56 -28.66
C GLY A 12 41.06 2.06 -27.49
N GLY A 13 40.58 3.30 -27.57
CA GLY A 13 39.65 3.88 -26.60
C GLY A 13 38.32 3.13 -26.62
N VAL A 14 38.07 2.30 -25.61
CA VAL A 14 36.72 1.79 -25.34
C VAL A 14 36.03 2.82 -24.46
N GLY A 15 35.27 3.71 -25.09
CA GLY A 15 34.35 4.60 -24.37
C GLY A 15 33.38 3.79 -23.50
N PRO A 16 32.81 4.40 -22.44
CA PRO A 16 31.91 3.71 -21.55
C PRO A 16 30.72 3.12 -22.33
N ARG A 17 30.49 1.81 -22.17
CA ARG A 17 29.31 1.15 -22.73
C ARG A 17 28.08 1.61 -21.95
N VAL A 18 27.08 2.12 -22.67
CA VAL A 18 25.76 2.44 -22.11
C VAL A 18 24.79 1.28 -22.38
N GLY A 19 24.02 0.89 -21.37
CA GLY A 19 23.01 -0.16 -21.47
C GLY A 19 21.63 0.37 -21.10
N PHE A 20 20.63 0.11 -21.93
CA PHE A 20 19.26 0.62 -21.78
C PHE A 20 18.28 -0.55 -21.71
N LEU A 21 18.03 -1.05 -20.50
CA LEU A 21 17.15 -2.18 -20.29
C LEU A 21 15.68 -1.79 -20.53
N PRO A 22 14.84 -2.70 -21.08
CA PRO A 22 13.45 -2.38 -21.41
C PRO A 22 12.67 -1.82 -20.22
N VAL A 23 12.75 -2.43 -19.04
CA VAL A 23 11.99 -1.97 -17.86
C VAL A 23 12.42 -0.56 -17.45
N SER A 24 13.73 -0.30 -17.37
CA SER A 24 14.27 1.04 -17.07
C SER A 24 13.79 2.09 -18.07
N ASN A 25 13.82 1.80 -19.37
CA ASN A 25 13.34 2.73 -20.39
C ASN A 25 11.83 3.03 -20.27
N GLY A 26 11.05 2.01 -19.86
CA GLY A 26 9.62 2.16 -19.61
C GLY A 26 9.33 3.05 -18.41
N ILE A 27 10.12 2.91 -17.34
CA ILE A 27 10.00 3.73 -16.13
C ILE A 27 10.49 5.16 -16.38
N ASP A 28 11.59 5.36 -17.12
CA ASP A 28 12.07 6.68 -17.56
C ASP A 28 11.01 7.43 -18.39
N SER A 29 10.34 6.71 -19.29
CA SER A 29 9.20 7.27 -20.00
C SER A 29 8.05 7.66 -19.05
N LEU A 30 7.79 6.92 -17.97
CA LEU A 30 6.81 7.32 -16.95
C LEU A 30 7.27 8.52 -16.13
N SER A 31 8.56 8.59 -15.79
CA SER A 31 9.18 9.74 -15.13
C SER A 31 8.94 11.01 -15.94
N GLU A 32 9.08 10.95 -17.26
CA GLU A 32 8.75 12.06 -18.17
C GLU A 32 7.25 12.41 -18.22
N VAL A 33 6.35 11.42 -18.15
CA VAL A 33 4.91 11.69 -18.03
C VAL A 33 4.63 12.47 -16.75
N VAL A 34 5.17 11.99 -15.64
CA VAL A 34 5.01 12.59 -14.33
C VAL A 34 5.59 13.99 -14.30
N SER A 35 6.82 14.20 -14.80
CA SER A 35 7.46 15.52 -14.82
C SER A 35 6.65 16.54 -15.61
N ARG A 36 5.82 16.12 -16.56
CA ARG A 36 4.97 17.00 -17.38
C ARG A 36 3.61 17.28 -16.75
N LEU A 37 3.02 16.29 -16.08
CA LEU A 37 1.66 16.38 -15.55
C LEU A 37 1.61 16.80 -14.07
N ALA A 38 2.63 16.50 -13.29
CA ALA A 38 2.73 16.81 -11.85
C ALA A 38 3.32 18.21 -11.62
N ARG A 39 2.62 19.25 -12.09
CA ARG A 39 3.06 20.65 -12.01
C ARG A 39 2.20 21.42 -10.98
N PRO A 40 2.65 21.56 -9.73
CA PRO A 40 1.93 22.36 -8.73
C PRO A 40 2.06 23.87 -8.97
N ASP A 41 3.17 24.31 -9.56
CA ASP A 41 3.53 25.73 -9.65
C ASP A 41 3.07 26.41 -10.95
N ARG A 42 2.44 25.66 -11.87
CA ARG A 42 1.94 26.19 -13.14
C ARG A 42 0.90 25.28 -13.78
N ASP A 43 0.11 25.85 -14.67
CA ASP A 43 -0.82 25.09 -15.51
C ASP A 43 -0.11 24.12 -16.45
N VAL A 44 -0.73 22.94 -16.64
CA VAL A 44 -0.29 21.95 -17.62
C VAL A 44 -0.66 22.42 -19.02
N THR A 45 0.35 22.73 -19.83
CA THR A 45 0.18 23.30 -21.18
C THR A 45 -0.22 22.23 -22.22
N ALA A 46 -0.66 22.68 -23.41
CA ALA A 46 -0.88 21.78 -24.55
C ALA A 46 0.38 21.01 -24.96
N ARG A 47 1.56 21.64 -24.83
CA ARG A 47 2.85 20.98 -25.09
C ARG A 47 3.12 19.88 -24.07
N ASP A 48 2.86 20.14 -22.79
CA ASP A 48 3.03 19.15 -21.73
C ASP A 48 2.12 17.94 -21.96
N LEU A 49 0.84 18.17 -22.28
CA LEU A 49 -0.11 17.09 -22.62
C LEU A 49 0.34 16.29 -23.84
N LYS A 50 0.81 16.98 -24.89
CA LYS A 50 1.32 16.32 -26.09
C LYS A 50 2.42 15.34 -25.75
N TYR A 51 3.46 15.80 -25.07
CA TYR A 51 4.60 14.93 -24.75
C TYR A 51 4.25 13.89 -23.67
N ALA A 52 3.37 14.19 -22.72
CA ALA A 52 2.86 13.19 -21.79
C ALA A 52 2.17 12.03 -22.51
N VAL A 53 1.31 12.29 -23.51
CA VAL A 53 0.67 11.23 -24.31
C VAL A 53 1.71 10.39 -25.07
N LEU A 54 2.72 11.04 -25.67
CA LEU A 54 3.79 10.35 -26.41
C LEU A 54 4.60 9.42 -25.48
N HIS A 55 5.06 9.94 -24.35
CA HIS A 55 5.84 9.16 -23.38
C HIS A 55 5.00 8.08 -22.71
N LEU A 56 3.73 8.34 -22.41
CA LEU A 56 2.83 7.35 -21.82
C LEU A 56 2.58 6.19 -22.78
N GLN A 57 2.43 6.46 -24.08
CA GLN A 57 2.32 5.39 -25.07
C GLN A 57 3.60 4.55 -25.14
N ALA A 58 4.77 5.21 -25.13
CA ALA A 58 6.06 4.52 -25.16
C ALA A 58 6.25 3.64 -23.92
N ALA A 59 6.02 4.20 -22.73
CA ALA A 59 6.02 3.47 -21.46
C ALA A 59 5.09 2.26 -21.51
N THR A 60 3.83 2.45 -21.92
CA THR A 60 2.84 1.38 -22.00
C THR A 60 3.33 0.25 -22.90
N LYS A 61 3.82 0.57 -24.11
CA LYS A 61 4.34 -0.42 -25.06
C LYS A 61 5.53 -1.19 -24.50
N VAL A 62 6.47 -0.49 -23.88
CA VAL A 62 7.71 -1.09 -23.39
C VAL A 62 7.44 -1.98 -22.17
N LEU A 63 6.68 -1.51 -21.19
CA LEU A 63 6.40 -2.24 -19.94
C LEU A 63 5.53 -3.49 -20.17
N VAL A 64 4.49 -3.37 -21.00
CA VAL A 64 3.63 -4.51 -21.39
C VAL A 64 4.46 -5.60 -22.07
N LYS A 65 5.39 -5.22 -22.96
CA LYS A 65 6.28 -6.16 -23.63
C LYS A 65 7.34 -6.73 -22.69
N ALA A 66 7.90 -5.92 -21.79
CA ALA A 66 8.83 -6.40 -20.78
C ALA A 66 8.20 -7.52 -19.96
N ARG A 67 6.92 -7.42 -19.60
CA ARG A 67 6.21 -8.51 -18.91
C ARG A 67 6.08 -9.78 -19.75
N LEU A 68 5.88 -9.67 -21.06
CA LEU A 68 5.91 -10.84 -21.93
C LEU A 68 7.32 -11.47 -21.93
N GLN A 69 8.37 -10.63 -22.00
CA GLN A 69 9.77 -11.07 -22.00
C GLN A 69 10.14 -11.83 -20.73
N THR A 70 9.59 -11.48 -19.56
CA THR A 70 9.87 -12.22 -18.32
C THR A 70 9.31 -13.65 -18.36
N ALA A 71 8.25 -13.90 -19.14
CA ALA A 71 7.73 -15.26 -19.33
C ALA A 71 8.53 -16.02 -20.38
N HIS A 72 8.69 -15.42 -21.57
CA HIS A 72 9.52 -15.96 -22.65
C HIS A 72 9.74 -14.87 -23.72
N TRP A 73 10.76 -15.00 -24.57
CA TRP A 73 11.03 -14.01 -25.62
C TRP A 73 10.01 -14.05 -26.77
N SER A 74 9.52 -15.25 -27.10
CA SER A 74 8.68 -15.49 -28.29
C SER A 74 7.36 -14.69 -28.31
N PRO A 75 6.62 -14.47 -27.20
CA PRO A 75 5.37 -13.73 -27.22
C PRO A 75 5.55 -12.24 -27.53
N VAL A 76 6.78 -11.72 -27.58
CA VAL A 76 7.07 -10.32 -27.91
C VAL A 76 7.22 -10.13 -29.41
N VAL A 77 7.51 -11.20 -30.13
CA VAL A 77 7.79 -11.22 -31.57
C VAL A 77 6.48 -11.31 -32.34
N LYS A 78 6.32 -10.48 -33.37
CA LYS A 78 5.10 -10.45 -34.19
C LYS A 78 4.86 -11.77 -34.92
N ASP A 79 5.88 -12.28 -35.58
CA ASP A 79 5.86 -13.48 -36.41
C ASP A 79 7.08 -14.37 -36.10
N LEU A 80 6.84 -15.49 -35.41
CA LEU A 80 7.90 -16.42 -35.00
C LEU A 80 8.52 -17.17 -36.16
N SER A 81 7.84 -17.31 -37.30
CA SER A 81 8.42 -17.94 -38.49
C SER A 81 9.57 -17.11 -39.09
N LYS A 82 9.64 -15.81 -38.77
CA LYS A 82 10.65 -14.88 -39.32
C LYS A 82 11.75 -14.49 -38.33
N CYS A 83 11.67 -14.95 -37.09
CA CYS A 83 12.54 -14.55 -36.01
C CYS A 83 13.12 -15.77 -35.29
N THR A 84 14.45 -15.87 -35.29
CA THR A 84 15.17 -16.85 -34.46
C THR A 84 15.57 -16.21 -33.13
N ARG A 85 16.08 -17.02 -32.20
CA ARG A 85 16.57 -16.53 -30.91
C ARG A 85 17.71 -15.52 -31.09
N GLU A 86 18.64 -15.80 -32.00
CA GLU A 86 19.79 -14.94 -32.29
C GLU A 86 19.33 -13.58 -32.83
N LYS A 87 18.38 -13.57 -33.79
CA LYS A 87 17.81 -12.31 -34.30
C LYS A 87 17.08 -11.52 -33.21
N TYR A 88 16.45 -12.20 -32.26
CA TYR A 88 15.80 -11.55 -31.14
C TYR A 88 16.81 -10.88 -30.22
N ASP A 89 17.88 -11.58 -29.84
CA ASP A 89 18.95 -11.06 -28.97
C ASP A 89 19.70 -9.88 -29.62
N GLU A 90 19.79 -9.86 -30.96
CA GLU A 90 20.31 -8.73 -31.74
C GLU A 90 19.31 -7.58 -31.98
N GLY A 91 18.05 -7.72 -31.51
CA GLY A 91 17.01 -6.71 -31.70
C GLY A 91 16.49 -6.57 -33.14
N LYS A 92 16.70 -7.58 -33.99
CA LYS A 92 16.35 -7.57 -35.43
C LYS A 92 14.96 -8.12 -35.73
N CYS A 93 14.20 -8.52 -34.71
CA CYS A 93 12.85 -9.05 -34.89
C CYS A 93 11.79 -7.96 -34.86
N GLU A 94 10.80 -8.07 -35.75
CA GLU A 94 9.60 -7.25 -35.66
C GLU A 94 8.81 -7.65 -34.40
N SER A 95 8.53 -6.68 -33.53
CA SER A 95 7.80 -6.93 -32.28
C SER A 95 6.29 -6.74 -32.47
N ALA A 96 5.51 -7.45 -31.66
CA ALA A 96 4.05 -7.40 -31.66
C ALA A 96 3.52 -5.97 -31.45
N THR A 97 2.30 -5.68 -31.91
CA THR A 97 1.63 -4.41 -31.60
C THR A 97 1.25 -4.36 -30.13
N ILE A 98 0.91 -3.17 -29.59
CA ILE A 98 0.47 -3.08 -28.19
C ILE A 98 -0.81 -3.87 -27.95
N ALA A 99 -1.78 -3.82 -28.87
CA ALA A 99 -3.03 -4.58 -28.77
C ALA A 99 -2.76 -6.10 -28.75
N GLU A 100 -1.87 -6.56 -29.63
CA GLU A 100 -1.42 -7.95 -29.66
C GLU A 100 -0.73 -8.35 -28.34
N SER A 101 0.14 -7.49 -27.81
CA SER A 101 0.83 -7.75 -26.54
C SER A 101 -0.14 -7.81 -25.36
N MET A 102 -1.12 -6.91 -25.28
CA MET A 102 -2.18 -6.95 -24.25
C MET A 102 -3.02 -8.22 -24.35
N ARG A 103 -3.37 -8.65 -25.57
CA ARG A 103 -4.06 -9.91 -25.79
C ARG A 103 -3.22 -11.10 -25.30
N ARG A 104 -1.94 -11.17 -25.67
CA ARG A 104 -1.04 -12.25 -25.26
C ARG A 104 -0.84 -12.32 -23.74
N LEU A 105 -0.81 -11.19 -23.04
CA LEU A 105 -0.75 -11.20 -21.57
C LEU A 105 -1.96 -11.89 -20.95
N VAL A 106 -3.15 -11.74 -21.54
CA VAL A 106 -4.36 -12.41 -21.06
C VAL A 106 -4.42 -13.85 -21.54
N ASP A 107 -4.36 -14.07 -22.85
CA ASP A 107 -4.70 -15.36 -23.46
C ASP A 107 -3.55 -16.39 -23.37
N VAL A 108 -2.29 -15.93 -23.35
CA VAL A 108 -1.12 -16.81 -23.33
C VAL A 108 -0.49 -16.88 -21.95
N ILE A 109 -0.37 -15.74 -21.27
CA ILE A 109 0.25 -15.69 -19.93
C ILE A 109 -0.79 -15.92 -18.81
N GLY A 110 -2.07 -15.68 -19.07
CA GLY A 110 -3.13 -15.88 -18.07
C GLY A 110 -3.25 -14.76 -17.05
N LEU A 111 -2.81 -13.53 -17.38
CA LEU A 111 -2.90 -12.41 -16.43
C LEU A 111 -4.33 -11.86 -16.31
N PRO A 112 -4.77 -11.49 -15.09
CA PRO A 112 -6.11 -10.95 -14.85
C PRO A 112 -6.20 -9.47 -15.23
N ILE A 113 -6.02 -9.15 -16.52
CA ILE A 113 -6.15 -7.78 -17.01
C ILE A 113 -7.60 -7.51 -17.41
N GLU A 114 -8.21 -6.53 -16.75
CA GLU A 114 -9.60 -6.18 -16.97
C GLU A 114 -9.86 -5.62 -18.38
N LYS A 115 -11.08 -5.79 -18.88
CA LYS A 115 -11.50 -5.25 -20.18
C LYS A 115 -11.32 -3.73 -20.26
N ARG A 116 -11.69 -2.98 -19.21
CA ARG A 116 -11.55 -1.52 -19.15
C ARG A 116 -10.11 -1.05 -19.32
N ASP A 117 -9.15 -1.79 -18.79
CA ASP A 117 -7.72 -1.45 -18.88
C ASP A 117 -7.20 -1.65 -20.30
N ARG A 118 -7.62 -2.73 -20.97
CA ARG A 118 -7.30 -2.98 -22.39
C ARG A 118 -7.87 -1.89 -23.30
N GLU A 119 -9.12 -1.48 -23.06
CA GLU A 119 -9.77 -0.40 -23.81
C GLU A 119 -9.06 0.94 -23.58
N ALA A 120 -8.64 1.25 -22.35
CA ALA A 120 -7.88 2.46 -22.05
C ALA A 120 -6.52 2.48 -22.79
N VAL A 121 -5.81 1.35 -22.85
CA VAL A 121 -4.55 1.24 -23.60
C VAL A 121 -4.77 1.40 -25.11
N GLU A 122 -5.82 0.81 -25.65
CA GLU A 122 -6.16 0.95 -27.06
C GLU A 122 -6.50 2.40 -27.43
N GLU A 123 -7.33 3.06 -26.61
CA GLU A 123 -7.74 4.44 -26.83
C GLU A 123 -6.56 5.41 -26.70
N LEU A 124 -5.60 5.15 -25.80
CA LEU A 124 -4.34 5.91 -25.78
C LEU A 124 -3.58 5.78 -27.11
N GLY A 125 -3.58 4.59 -27.72
CA GLY A 125 -2.99 4.36 -29.03
C GLY A 125 -3.66 5.19 -30.13
N ARG A 126 -5.00 5.27 -30.13
CA ARG A 126 -5.78 6.09 -31.08
C ARG A 126 -5.53 7.58 -30.85
N LEU A 127 -5.56 8.03 -29.60
CA LEU A 127 -5.26 9.40 -29.21
C LEU A 127 -3.87 9.83 -29.70
N ARG A 128 -2.85 8.98 -29.45
CA ARG A 128 -1.47 9.21 -29.90
C ARG A 128 -1.39 9.31 -31.43
N ASN A 129 -2.06 8.42 -32.17
CA ASN A 129 -2.07 8.45 -33.64
C ASN A 129 -2.70 9.74 -34.17
N ARG A 130 -3.87 10.14 -33.64
CA ARG A 130 -4.53 11.41 -33.99
C ARG A 130 -3.62 12.60 -33.71
N LEU A 131 -2.95 12.59 -32.56
CA LEU A 131 -2.03 13.63 -32.13
C LEU A 131 -0.79 13.77 -33.03
N GLN A 132 -0.20 12.65 -33.47
CA GLN A 132 1.02 12.70 -34.29
C GLN A 132 0.76 12.92 -35.78
N HIS A 133 -0.34 12.38 -36.31
CA HIS A 133 -0.52 12.24 -37.75
C HIS A 133 -1.69 13.04 -38.33
N TRP A 134 -2.67 13.44 -37.50
CA TRP A 134 -3.95 13.94 -38.01
C TRP A 134 -4.41 15.28 -37.45
N GLY A 135 -3.62 15.92 -36.57
CA GLY A 135 -3.96 17.22 -36.00
C GLY A 135 -5.13 17.15 -35.00
N LEU A 136 -4.88 16.53 -33.84
CA LEU A 136 -5.86 16.35 -32.77
C LEU A 136 -6.56 17.67 -32.37
N GLN A 137 -7.89 17.68 -32.41
CA GLN A 137 -8.75 18.69 -31.81
C GLN A 137 -9.55 18.03 -30.67
N GLU A 138 -9.06 18.17 -29.44
CA GLU A 138 -9.67 17.60 -28.23
C GLU A 138 -9.51 18.55 -27.06
N THR A 139 -10.35 18.40 -26.04
CA THR A 139 -10.19 19.17 -24.80
C THR A 139 -9.05 18.62 -23.95
N ALA A 140 -8.34 19.52 -23.26
CA ALA A 140 -7.31 19.14 -22.31
C ALA A 140 -7.83 18.18 -21.21
N ALA A 141 -9.09 18.33 -20.80
CA ALA A 141 -9.73 17.47 -19.81
C ALA A 141 -9.86 16.02 -20.29
N LEU A 142 -10.28 15.80 -21.54
CA LEU A 142 -10.38 14.45 -22.12
C LEU A 142 -9.02 13.79 -22.24
N VAL A 143 -8.01 14.53 -22.70
CA VAL A 143 -6.63 14.02 -22.79
C VAL A 143 -6.08 13.63 -21.41
N ARG A 144 -6.31 14.47 -20.38
CA ARG A 144 -5.90 14.16 -19.01
C ARG A 144 -6.62 12.93 -18.46
N LYS A 145 -7.92 12.79 -18.68
CA LYS A 145 -8.70 11.62 -18.25
C LYS A 145 -8.20 10.33 -18.91
N GLN A 146 -7.89 10.37 -20.20
CA GLN A 146 -7.31 9.22 -20.91
C GLN A 146 -5.94 8.85 -20.34
N ALA A 147 -5.08 9.84 -20.12
CA ALA A 147 -3.75 9.63 -19.53
C ALA A 147 -3.85 9.07 -18.11
N ALA A 148 -4.74 9.60 -17.28
CA ALA A 148 -4.99 9.15 -15.92
C ALA A 148 -5.45 7.68 -15.86
N SER A 149 -6.32 7.26 -16.78
CA SER A 149 -6.80 5.88 -16.85
C SER A 149 -5.67 4.89 -17.15
N VAL A 150 -4.78 5.23 -18.10
CA VAL A 150 -3.63 4.37 -18.41
C VAL A 150 -2.57 4.43 -17.31
N LEU A 151 -2.36 5.58 -16.65
CA LEU A 151 -1.47 5.66 -15.49
C LEU A 151 -1.97 4.77 -14.34
N ASP A 152 -3.27 4.77 -14.02
CA ASP A 152 -3.83 3.86 -12.99
C ASP A 152 -3.58 2.39 -13.35
N PHE A 153 -3.84 2.01 -14.60
CA PHE A 153 -3.51 0.67 -15.09
C PHE A 153 -2.02 0.36 -14.94
N LEU A 154 -1.12 1.21 -15.43
CA LEU A 154 0.32 0.95 -15.40
C LEU A 154 0.86 0.84 -13.98
N MET A 155 0.37 1.68 -13.05
CA MET A 155 0.83 1.59 -11.66
C MET A 155 0.45 0.24 -11.03
N ARG A 156 -0.78 -0.25 -11.24
CA ARG A 156 -1.18 -1.59 -10.79
C ARG A 156 -0.40 -2.69 -11.50
N PHE A 157 -0.30 -2.60 -12.82
CA PHE A 157 0.42 -3.57 -13.64
C PHE A 157 1.89 -3.70 -13.23
N LEU A 158 2.56 -2.59 -12.94
CA LEU A 158 3.93 -2.59 -12.45
C LEU A 158 4.04 -3.27 -11.09
N ASP A 159 3.23 -2.84 -10.11
CA ASP A 159 3.28 -3.33 -8.73
C ASP A 159 2.91 -4.82 -8.63
N GLU A 160 1.92 -5.28 -9.40
CA GLU A 160 1.31 -6.60 -9.25
C GLU A 160 1.83 -7.63 -10.26
N GLN A 161 2.18 -7.19 -11.47
CA GLN A 161 2.41 -8.11 -12.59
C GLN A 161 3.84 -8.08 -13.12
N LEU A 162 4.52 -6.94 -13.13
CA LEU A 162 5.87 -6.82 -13.71
C LEU A 162 6.98 -6.86 -12.67
N ILE A 163 7.01 -5.93 -11.70
CA ILE A 163 8.12 -5.81 -10.74
C ILE A 163 8.35 -7.11 -9.94
N PRO A 164 7.30 -7.82 -9.47
CA PRO A 164 7.50 -9.09 -8.76
C PRO A 164 8.16 -10.21 -9.59
N GLN A 165 8.23 -10.05 -10.92
CA GLN A 165 8.84 -11.02 -11.83
C GLN A 165 10.31 -10.68 -12.16
N LEU A 166 10.84 -9.58 -11.59
CA LEU A 166 12.21 -9.14 -11.81
C LEU A 166 13.14 -9.68 -10.72
N GLY A 167 14.43 -9.80 -11.03
CA GLY A 167 15.44 -10.16 -10.04
C GLY A 167 15.73 -9.03 -9.06
N GLU A 168 16.16 -9.36 -7.84
CA GLU A 168 16.40 -8.39 -6.74
C GLU A 168 17.30 -7.22 -7.15
N GLN A 169 18.39 -7.48 -7.89
CA GLN A 169 19.29 -6.44 -8.38
C GLN A 169 18.62 -5.46 -9.34
N GLN A 170 17.70 -5.94 -10.18
CA GLN A 170 16.93 -5.07 -11.07
C GLN A 170 15.90 -4.26 -10.29
N ILE A 171 15.27 -4.85 -9.27
CA ILE A 171 14.32 -4.12 -8.42
C ILE A 171 15.05 -3.00 -7.67
N ALA A 172 16.22 -3.29 -7.09
CA ALA A 172 17.03 -2.32 -6.38
C ALA A 172 17.48 -1.15 -7.28
N SER A 173 17.87 -1.43 -8.53
CA SER A 173 18.30 -0.39 -9.47
C SER A 173 17.15 0.50 -9.97
N LEU A 174 15.92 0.01 -9.95
CA LEU A 174 14.72 0.75 -10.36
C LEU A 174 14.04 1.51 -9.21
N GLN A 175 14.43 1.24 -7.96
CA GLN A 175 13.70 1.68 -6.78
C GLN A 175 13.56 3.21 -6.71
N GLU A 176 14.66 3.94 -6.93
CA GLU A 176 14.66 5.40 -6.84
C GLU A 176 13.73 6.02 -7.89
N GLU A 177 13.83 5.55 -9.11
CA GLU A 177 13.01 6.05 -10.21
C GLU A 177 11.53 5.72 -10.02
N MET A 178 11.23 4.49 -9.58
CA MET A 178 9.87 4.10 -9.23
C MET A 178 9.32 4.92 -8.06
N ASN A 179 10.15 5.33 -7.10
CA ASN A 179 9.73 6.22 -6.02
C ASN A 179 9.36 7.61 -6.55
N LEU A 180 10.15 8.16 -7.49
CA LEU A 180 9.82 9.42 -8.16
C LEU A 180 8.49 9.34 -8.91
N VAL A 181 8.29 8.26 -9.70
CA VAL A 181 7.03 8.02 -10.42
C VAL A 181 5.87 7.91 -9.43
N ARG A 182 5.97 7.04 -8.41
CA ARG A 182 4.92 6.83 -7.40
C ARG A 182 4.60 8.10 -6.61
N HIS A 183 5.58 8.94 -6.32
CA HIS A 183 5.37 10.22 -5.65
C HIS A 183 4.69 11.22 -6.58
N GLY A 184 5.17 11.34 -7.82
CA GLY A 184 4.68 12.36 -8.72
C GLY A 184 3.30 12.06 -9.31
N VAL A 185 2.91 10.80 -9.54
CA VAL A 185 1.53 10.49 -9.95
C VAL A 185 0.48 10.98 -8.94
N ARG A 186 0.82 11.02 -7.65
CA ARG A 186 -0.07 11.55 -6.58
C ARG A 186 -0.30 13.05 -6.67
N LYS A 187 0.53 13.77 -7.42
CA LYS A 187 0.36 15.21 -7.68
C LYS A 187 -0.48 15.48 -8.94
N ILE A 188 -0.86 14.44 -9.69
CA ILE A 188 -1.70 14.56 -10.87
C ILE A 188 -3.16 14.40 -10.43
N GLY A 189 -3.89 15.52 -10.25
CA GLY A 189 -5.26 15.51 -9.71
C GLY A 189 -6.21 14.54 -10.42
N THR A 190 -6.19 14.53 -11.76
CA THR A 190 -7.02 13.62 -12.57
C THR A 190 -6.69 12.13 -12.37
N TYR A 191 -5.41 11.79 -12.14
CA TYR A 191 -5.01 10.43 -11.75
C TYR A 191 -5.56 10.08 -10.37
N VAL A 192 -5.42 10.99 -9.40
CA VAL A 192 -5.93 10.79 -8.04
C VAL A 192 -7.45 10.56 -8.05
N GLU A 193 -8.19 11.37 -8.78
CA GLU A 193 -9.64 11.22 -8.96
C GLU A 193 -10.02 9.89 -9.62
N THR A 194 -9.30 9.52 -10.68
CA THR A 194 -9.55 8.27 -11.44
C THR A 194 -9.31 7.05 -10.54
N ARG A 195 -8.18 7.03 -9.84
CA ARG A 195 -7.82 5.93 -8.93
C ARG A 195 -8.75 5.88 -7.72
N ARG A 196 -9.10 7.02 -7.13
CA ARG A 196 -10.12 7.11 -6.06
C ARG A 196 -11.44 6.52 -6.55
N ALA A 197 -11.88 6.87 -7.74
CA ALA A 197 -13.16 6.41 -8.27
C ALA A 197 -13.23 4.89 -8.39
N ARG A 198 -12.18 4.28 -8.92
CA ARG A 198 -12.06 2.82 -8.98
C ARG A 198 -12.03 2.18 -7.59
N LEU A 199 -11.20 2.70 -6.69
CA LEU A 199 -11.01 2.13 -5.34
C LEU A 199 -12.24 2.24 -4.45
N ARG A 200 -13.16 3.20 -4.70
CA ARG A 200 -14.40 3.29 -3.91
C ARG A 200 -15.21 1.99 -3.95
N ASP A 201 -15.29 1.36 -5.12
CA ASP A 201 -16.08 0.14 -5.27
C ASP A 201 -15.33 -1.06 -4.67
N GLU A 202 -14.01 -1.14 -4.89
CA GLU A 202 -13.15 -2.21 -4.37
C GLU A 202 -13.04 -2.20 -2.84
N LEU A 203 -13.14 -1.04 -2.20
CA LEU A 203 -12.97 -0.88 -0.75
C LEU A 203 -14.28 -0.79 0.02
N LYS A 204 -15.42 -0.97 -0.65
CA LYS A 204 -16.74 -0.81 -0.03
C LYS A 204 -16.93 -1.75 1.18
N GLU A 205 -16.47 -3.00 1.06
CA GLU A 205 -16.58 -4.00 2.13
C GLU A 205 -15.57 -3.78 3.27
N HIS A 206 -14.56 -2.95 3.04
CA HIS A 206 -13.53 -2.60 4.02
C HIS A 206 -13.72 -1.18 4.57
N ALA A 207 -14.86 -0.53 4.32
CA ALA A 207 -15.04 0.89 4.62
C ALA A 207 -14.92 1.22 6.13
N ASP A 208 -15.28 0.26 6.99
CA ASP A 208 -15.19 0.39 8.45
C ASP A 208 -13.76 0.26 9.00
N THR A 209 -12.86 -0.38 8.27
CA THR A 209 -11.44 -0.53 8.66
C THR A 209 -10.50 0.26 7.75
N ALA A 210 -11.03 0.89 6.70
CA ALA A 210 -10.28 1.77 5.81
C ALA A 210 -10.09 3.15 6.45
N VAL A 211 -8.86 3.47 6.85
CA VAL A 211 -8.51 4.76 7.45
C VAL A 211 -7.78 5.65 6.44
N ARG A 212 -7.55 6.91 6.83
CA ARG A 212 -6.74 7.84 6.04
C ARG A 212 -5.26 7.42 6.11
N CYS A 213 -4.65 7.15 4.97
CA CYS A 213 -3.25 6.73 4.94
C CYS A 213 -2.29 7.86 5.39
N PRO A 214 -1.37 7.64 6.33
CA PRO A 214 -0.40 8.66 6.75
C PRO A 214 0.62 9.00 5.65
N SER A 215 0.86 8.10 4.68
CA SER A 215 1.81 8.33 3.60
C SER A 215 1.23 9.06 2.37
N CYS A 216 -0.05 8.89 2.06
CA CYS A 216 -0.64 9.47 0.85
C CYS A 216 -1.93 10.26 1.08
N HIS A 217 -2.45 10.29 2.31
CA HIS A 217 -3.65 11.02 2.72
C HIS A 217 -4.97 10.57 2.10
N GLU A 218 -4.97 9.45 1.40
CA GLU A 218 -6.16 8.83 0.83
C GLU A 218 -6.85 7.88 1.80
N TRP A 219 -8.19 7.84 1.73
CA TRP A 219 -9.06 6.93 2.49
C TRP A 219 -9.04 5.52 1.89
N ALA A 220 -7.87 4.91 1.89
CA ALA A 220 -7.61 3.66 1.19
C ALA A 220 -6.62 2.76 1.92
N LEU A 221 -6.29 3.05 3.18
CA LEU A 221 -5.48 2.18 4.03
C LEU A 221 -6.40 1.27 4.82
N VAL A 222 -6.49 0.00 4.41
CA VAL A 222 -7.24 -1.00 5.14
C VAL A 222 -6.38 -1.50 6.29
N VAL A 223 -6.92 -1.38 7.51
CA VAL A 223 -6.27 -1.86 8.73
C VAL A 223 -6.67 -3.31 8.96
N GLU A 224 -5.68 -4.19 9.00
CA GLU A 224 -5.83 -5.63 9.18
C GLU A 224 -4.79 -6.13 10.19
N GLN A 225 -5.05 -7.32 10.77
CA GLN A 225 -4.23 -7.84 11.87
C GLN A 225 -2.75 -8.06 11.51
N GLU A 226 -2.48 -8.50 10.28
CA GLU A 226 -1.13 -8.90 9.88
C GLU A 226 -0.52 -8.02 8.78
N ASN A 227 -1.32 -7.49 7.85
CA ASN A 227 -0.81 -6.84 6.66
C ASN A 227 -1.65 -5.61 6.25
N SER A 228 -1.65 -4.61 7.12
CA SER A 228 -2.30 -3.33 6.82
C SER A 228 -1.68 -2.70 5.57
N LYS A 229 -2.49 -2.44 4.54
CA LYS A 229 -2.00 -1.95 3.24
C LYS A 229 -2.84 -0.81 2.70
N CYS A 230 -2.17 0.19 2.14
CA CYS A 230 -2.85 1.22 1.38
C CYS A 230 -3.06 0.79 -0.07
N HIS A 231 -4.32 0.65 -0.50
CA HIS A 231 -4.69 0.28 -1.86
C HIS A 231 -4.49 1.44 -2.86
N PHE A 232 -4.34 2.67 -2.37
CA PHE A 232 -4.00 3.81 -3.22
C PHE A 232 -2.51 3.91 -3.51
N CYS A 233 -1.65 3.85 -2.48
CA CYS A 233 -0.22 4.08 -2.63
C CYS A 233 0.64 2.81 -2.59
N SER A 234 -0.01 1.65 -2.44
CA SER A 234 0.57 0.31 -2.33
C SER A 234 1.46 0.07 -1.10
N ARG A 235 1.64 1.06 -0.21
CA ARG A 235 2.49 0.92 0.99
C ARG A 235 1.83 -0.04 1.99
N ALA A 236 2.56 -1.09 2.35
CA ALA A 236 2.26 -1.97 3.46
C ALA A 236 2.89 -1.45 4.75
N TRP A 237 2.30 -1.84 5.88
CA TRP A 237 2.69 -1.43 7.21
C TRP A 237 2.56 -2.60 8.17
N ASP A 238 3.53 -2.77 9.06
CA ASP A 238 3.25 -3.50 10.30
C ASP A 238 2.41 -2.63 11.23
N SER A 239 1.63 -3.25 12.11
CA SER A 239 0.69 -2.53 12.97
C SER A 239 1.35 -1.50 13.89
N LYS A 240 2.59 -1.74 14.36
CA LYS A 240 3.31 -0.83 15.26
C LYS A 240 3.83 0.39 14.50
N GLN A 241 4.49 0.16 13.36
CA GLN A 241 4.88 1.22 12.45
C GLN A 241 3.67 2.04 11.99
N LEU A 242 2.55 1.38 11.71
CA LEU A 242 1.34 2.09 11.31
C LEU A 242 0.79 2.96 12.44
N ALA A 243 0.65 2.42 13.64
CA ALA A 243 0.16 3.17 14.80
C ALA A 243 1.02 4.42 15.05
N TYR A 244 2.34 4.24 15.10
CA TYR A 244 3.29 5.34 15.26
C TYR A 244 3.17 6.39 14.14
N ALA A 245 3.21 5.96 12.87
CA ALA A 245 3.13 6.88 11.75
C ALA A 245 1.76 7.57 11.63
N TYR A 246 0.69 6.94 12.11
CA TYR A 246 -0.64 7.52 12.11
C TYR A 246 -0.77 8.60 13.20
N GLU A 247 -0.30 8.31 14.42
CA GLU A 247 -0.21 9.29 15.50
C GLU A 247 0.65 10.48 15.07
N GLU A 248 1.93 10.28 14.71
CA GLU A 248 2.84 11.34 14.28
C GLU A 248 2.25 12.23 13.17
N ARG A 249 1.50 11.63 12.24
CA ARG A 249 1.01 12.36 11.07
C ARG A 249 -0.26 13.16 11.33
N PHE A 250 -1.10 12.67 12.23
CA PHE A 250 -2.46 13.20 12.44
C PHE A 250 -2.71 13.71 13.86
N GLU A 251 -1.72 13.61 14.76
CA GLU A 251 -1.70 14.32 16.03
C GLU A 251 -1.97 15.81 15.77
N SER A 252 -2.97 16.33 16.45
CA SER A 252 -3.35 17.72 16.37
C SER A 252 -2.87 18.44 17.62
N GLY A 253 -2.25 19.61 17.46
CA GLY A 253 -1.89 20.48 18.59
C GLY A 253 -3.08 21.18 19.27
N SER A 254 -4.33 20.80 18.96
CA SER A 254 -5.55 21.31 19.59
C SER A 254 -6.21 20.22 20.42
N THR A 255 -6.63 20.56 21.64
CA THR A 255 -7.28 19.63 22.59
C THR A 255 -8.61 19.05 22.10
N ALA A 256 -9.25 19.67 21.10
CA ALA A 256 -10.51 19.18 20.53
C ALA A 256 -10.31 18.12 19.43
N ASP A 257 -9.10 18.02 18.86
CA ASP A 257 -8.78 17.18 17.71
C ASP A 257 -7.66 16.16 17.98
N GLU A 258 -7.31 15.96 19.25
CA GLU A 258 -6.19 15.14 19.69
C GLU A 258 -6.39 13.66 19.32
N ILE A 259 -5.37 13.12 18.65
CA ILE A 259 -5.20 11.69 18.41
C ILE A 259 -4.10 11.26 19.37
N SER A 260 -4.34 10.18 20.11
CA SER A 260 -3.34 9.60 21.02
C SER A 260 -3.20 8.11 20.78
N SER A 261 -2.01 7.58 21.05
CA SER A 261 -1.75 6.15 21.07
C SER A 261 -1.60 5.60 22.48
N GLY A 262 -1.94 4.33 22.67
CA GLY A 262 -1.76 3.62 23.93
C GLY A 262 -1.76 2.11 23.79
N ASP A 263 -1.67 1.42 24.93
CA ASP A 263 -1.76 -0.02 24.97
C ASP A 263 -3.20 -0.48 24.77
N CYS A 264 -3.39 -1.43 23.87
CA CYS A 264 -4.70 -2.00 23.60
C CYS A 264 -5.13 -2.90 24.77
N PRO A 265 -6.32 -2.70 25.38
CA PRO A 265 -6.77 -3.51 26.51
C PRO A 265 -7.10 -4.97 26.13
N LYS A 266 -7.19 -5.29 24.83
CA LYS A 266 -7.45 -6.65 24.33
C LYS A 266 -6.16 -7.41 24.01
N CYS A 267 -5.25 -6.81 23.23
CA CYS A 267 -4.06 -7.50 22.72
C CYS A 267 -2.74 -7.00 23.31
N TRP A 268 -2.79 -5.98 24.19
CA TRP A 268 -1.64 -5.42 24.90
C TRP A 268 -0.53 -4.84 24.02
N ASN A 269 -0.79 -4.70 22.72
CA ASN A 269 0.09 -3.98 21.81
C ASN A 269 -0.19 -2.48 21.93
N ARG A 270 0.89 -1.67 21.91
CA ARG A 270 0.83 -0.21 21.81
C ARG A 270 0.40 0.26 20.41
N THR A 271 -0.81 -0.11 20.02
CA THR A 271 -1.39 0.15 18.70
C THR A 271 -2.86 0.54 18.78
N LEU A 272 -3.36 0.83 19.98
CA LEU A 272 -4.64 1.51 20.15
C LEU A 272 -4.46 2.95 19.72
N ILE A 273 -5.29 3.42 18.79
CA ILE A 273 -5.37 4.81 18.39
C ILE A 273 -6.75 5.35 18.80
N ILE A 274 -6.73 6.41 19.59
CA ILE A 274 -7.93 7.14 20.02
C ILE A 274 -8.30 8.16 18.95
N GLY A 275 -9.58 8.23 18.60
CA GLY A 275 -10.06 9.26 17.67
C GLY A 275 -9.79 9.00 16.18
N VAL A 276 -9.63 7.74 15.76
CA VAL A 276 -9.53 7.32 14.36
C VAL A 276 -10.81 7.69 13.61
N ARG A 277 -10.68 8.01 12.32
CA ARG A 277 -11.80 8.15 11.39
C ARG A 277 -11.66 7.09 10.30
N THR A 278 -12.80 6.59 9.81
CA THR A 278 -12.84 5.55 8.79
C THR A 278 -13.47 6.08 7.50
N ALA A 279 -13.35 5.33 6.41
CA ALA A 279 -13.95 5.68 5.14
C ALA A 279 -15.48 5.67 5.23
N ALA A 280 -16.05 4.78 6.05
CA ALA A 280 -17.48 4.70 6.37
C ALA A 280 -17.97 5.87 7.23
N ALA A 281 -17.13 6.36 8.16
CA ALA A 281 -17.49 7.41 9.11
C ALA A 281 -16.38 8.47 9.20
N ARG A 282 -16.38 9.42 8.25
CA ARG A 282 -15.34 10.44 8.12
C ARG A 282 -15.49 11.63 9.07
N ASP A 283 -16.69 11.81 9.60
CA ASP A 283 -17.11 12.85 10.53
C ASP A 283 -17.14 12.34 11.99
N ARG A 284 -17.32 11.04 12.19
CA ARG A 284 -17.31 10.39 13.50
C ARG A 284 -15.94 9.82 13.86
N ARG A 285 -15.57 9.95 15.13
CA ARG A 285 -14.39 9.33 15.72
C ARG A 285 -14.72 7.97 16.34
N ILE A 286 -13.79 7.05 16.19
CA ILE A 286 -13.78 5.74 16.84
C ILE A 286 -12.42 5.48 17.47
N ASP A 287 -12.38 4.65 18.49
CA ASP A 287 -11.14 4.19 19.10
C ASP A 287 -10.86 2.79 18.58
N MET A 288 -9.71 2.58 17.94
CA MET A 288 -9.44 1.35 17.21
C MET A 288 -8.01 0.88 17.42
N CYS A 289 -7.84 -0.42 17.67
CA CYS A 289 -6.51 -1.02 17.72
C CYS A 289 -6.06 -1.48 16.32
N PHE A 290 -4.92 -0.98 15.85
CA PHE A 290 -4.35 -1.35 14.55
C PHE A 290 -3.68 -2.74 14.52
N SER A 291 -3.52 -3.41 15.66
CA SER A 291 -3.05 -4.80 15.71
C SER A 291 -4.17 -5.83 15.74
N CYS A 292 -5.21 -5.63 16.55
CA CYS A 292 -6.30 -6.61 16.66
C CYS A 292 -7.57 -6.22 15.91
N VAL A 293 -7.60 -5.01 15.31
CA VAL A 293 -8.70 -4.43 14.53
C VAL A 293 -9.97 -4.18 15.37
N GLU A 294 -9.88 -4.38 16.69
CA GLU A 294 -10.99 -4.14 17.61
C GLU A 294 -11.33 -2.65 17.70
N VAL A 295 -12.62 -2.34 17.64
CA VAL A 295 -13.17 -1.00 17.88
C VAL A 295 -13.71 -0.97 19.29
N PHE A 296 -13.27 0.01 20.07
CA PHE A 296 -13.66 0.19 21.46
C PHE A 296 -14.66 1.34 21.60
N THR A 297 -15.55 1.20 22.57
CA THR A 297 -16.48 2.25 22.98
C THR A 297 -16.44 2.39 24.50
N GLY A 298 -16.38 3.62 25.01
CA GLY A 298 -16.39 3.88 26.46
C GLY A 298 -15.05 3.63 27.14
N LEU A 299 -13.93 3.75 26.41
CA LEU A 299 -12.59 3.74 27.02
C LEU A 299 -12.45 4.91 28.00
N ARG A 300 -11.75 4.64 29.10
CA ARG A 300 -11.35 5.65 30.08
C ARG A 300 -9.84 5.63 30.23
N MET A 301 -9.28 6.80 30.54
CA MET A 301 -7.87 6.92 30.89
C MET A 301 -7.71 6.72 32.40
N CYS A 302 -6.90 5.74 32.79
CA CYS A 302 -6.56 5.51 34.19
C CYS A 302 -5.58 6.57 34.69
N THR A 303 -5.45 6.71 36.01
CA THR A 303 -4.44 7.55 36.66
C THR A 303 -2.99 7.15 36.34
N CYS A 304 -2.74 5.93 35.86
CA CYS A 304 -1.45 5.49 35.34
C CYS A 304 -1.23 5.85 33.86
N SER A 305 -2.10 6.66 33.28
CA SER A 305 -2.10 7.09 31.87
C SER A 305 -2.32 5.96 30.86
N GLU A 306 -2.88 4.83 31.29
CA GLU A 306 -3.28 3.72 30.40
C GLU A 306 -4.78 3.75 30.08
N TRP A 307 -5.12 3.43 28.84
CA TRP A 307 -6.50 3.28 28.40
C TRP A 307 -7.05 1.92 28.83
N PHE A 308 -8.26 1.91 29.40
CA PHE A 308 -8.93 0.67 29.80
C PHE A 308 -10.43 0.72 29.53
N LEU A 309 -11.04 -0.46 29.41
CA LEU A 309 -12.49 -0.62 29.35
C LEU A 309 -13.01 -0.90 30.77
N PRO A 310 -13.73 0.03 31.40
CA PRO A 310 -14.22 -0.14 32.76
C PRO A 310 -15.29 -1.25 32.83
N ARG A 311 -15.27 -2.05 33.91
CA ARG A 311 -16.39 -2.91 34.32
C ARG A 311 -17.14 -2.22 35.45
N ASP A 312 -18.48 -2.23 35.40
CA ASP A 312 -19.41 -1.78 36.44
C ASP A 312 -18.80 -0.94 37.58
N GLY A 313 -18.67 0.38 37.36
CA GLY A 313 -18.20 1.33 38.39
C GLY A 313 -16.68 1.44 38.55
N GLU A 314 -15.86 0.74 37.76
CA GLU A 314 -14.40 0.86 37.78
C GLU A 314 -13.92 2.23 37.27
N ASP A 315 -13.20 2.97 38.12
CA ASP A 315 -12.51 4.23 37.77
C ASP A 315 -10.99 4.05 37.57
N SER A 316 -10.50 2.81 37.62
CA SER A 316 -9.08 2.49 37.44
C SER A 316 -8.90 1.19 36.67
N CYS A 317 -7.80 1.08 35.92
CA CYS A 317 -7.49 -0.13 35.18
C CYS A 317 -7.16 -1.28 36.13
N ARG A 318 -7.33 -2.52 35.65
CA ARG A 318 -7.15 -3.73 36.47
C ARG A 318 -5.79 -3.81 37.14
N ARG A 319 -4.73 -3.40 36.44
CA ARG A 319 -3.36 -3.35 36.97
C ARG A 319 -3.24 -2.41 38.17
N CYS A 320 -3.85 -1.23 38.10
CA CYS A 320 -3.85 -0.28 39.22
C CYS A 320 -4.72 -0.76 40.38
N ILE A 321 -5.85 -1.41 40.09
CA ILE A 321 -6.69 -2.04 41.12
C ILE A 321 -5.90 -3.14 41.83
N ASP A 322 -5.28 -4.07 41.11
CA ASP A 322 -4.52 -5.18 41.71
C ASP A 322 -3.35 -4.66 42.56
N LEU A 323 -2.59 -3.67 42.07
CA LEU A 323 -1.52 -3.01 42.85
C LEU A 323 -2.04 -2.34 44.13
N TYR A 324 -3.21 -1.70 44.06
CA TYR A 324 -3.85 -1.11 45.24
C TYR A 324 -4.29 -2.19 46.24
N MET A 325 -4.82 -3.33 45.77
CA MET A 325 -5.27 -4.42 46.62
C MET A 325 -4.11 -5.13 47.32
N GLU A 326 -3.02 -5.41 46.59
CA GLU A 326 -1.79 -5.98 47.16
C GLU A 326 -1.15 -5.05 48.20
N GLY A 327 -1.20 -3.73 47.97
CA GLY A 327 -0.68 -2.73 48.90
C GLY A 327 -1.58 -2.43 50.10
N SER A 328 -2.89 -2.70 50.02
CA SER A 328 -3.88 -2.37 51.06
C SER A 328 -4.33 -3.55 51.93
N GLY A 329 -4.03 -4.79 51.53
CA GLY A 329 -4.42 -5.99 52.25
C GLY A 329 -5.93 -6.28 52.26
N LYS A 330 -6.71 -5.58 51.43
CA LYS A 330 -8.17 -5.73 51.32
C LYS A 330 -8.56 -6.78 50.27
N GLY A 331 -9.64 -7.52 50.53
CA GLY A 331 -10.15 -8.56 49.62
C GLY A 331 -11.10 -8.01 48.54
N TRP A 332 -11.23 -8.69 47.39
CA TRP A 332 -12.06 -8.27 46.24
C TRP A 332 -13.49 -7.79 46.61
N ALA A 333 -14.12 -8.43 47.59
CA ALA A 333 -15.47 -8.07 48.08
C ALA A 333 -15.54 -6.70 48.78
N GLU A 334 -14.45 -6.26 49.44
CA GLU A 334 -14.40 -4.94 50.10
C GLU A 334 -14.20 -3.81 49.10
N TRP A 335 -13.60 -4.09 47.93
CA TRP A 335 -13.41 -3.11 46.88
C TRP A 335 -14.69 -2.88 46.07
N VAL A 336 -15.42 -3.95 45.74
CA VAL A 336 -16.75 -3.84 45.10
C VAL A 336 -17.66 -2.95 45.96
N ALA A 337 -17.69 -3.14 47.28
CA ALA A 337 -18.48 -2.30 48.19
C ALA A 337 -18.08 -0.81 48.19
N VAL A 338 -16.80 -0.50 48.02
CA VAL A 338 -16.28 0.88 47.96
C VAL A 338 -16.63 1.54 46.61
N CYS A 339 -16.64 0.79 45.52
CA CYS A 339 -16.89 1.33 44.17
C CYS A 339 -18.36 1.32 43.76
N THR A 340 -19.17 0.37 44.23
CA THR A 340 -20.60 0.28 43.90
C THR A 340 -21.50 0.93 44.95
N GLY A 341 -20.97 1.23 46.14
CA GLY A 341 -21.75 1.78 47.25
C GLY A 341 -22.69 0.76 47.92
N GLU A 342 -22.57 -0.52 47.60
CA GLU A 342 -23.37 -1.59 48.20
C GLU A 342 -22.63 -2.23 49.39
N GLU A 343 -23.28 -2.33 50.55
CA GLU A 343 -22.69 -2.95 51.73
C GLU A 343 -22.42 -4.46 51.50
N PRO A 344 -21.25 -4.99 51.89
CA PRO A 344 -20.95 -6.40 51.76
C PRO A 344 -21.86 -7.22 52.71
N PRO A 345 -22.34 -8.40 52.30
CA PRO A 345 -23.19 -9.22 53.16
C PRO A 345 -22.43 -9.61 54.44
N ALA A 346 -23.09 -9.42 55.58
CA ALA A 346 -22.55 -9.69 56.91
C ALA A 346 -21.99 -11.12 56.99
N ARG A 347 -20.72 -11.25 57.43
CA ARG A 347 -20.08 -12.56 57.66
C ARG A 347 -20.85 -13.31 58.76
N GLY A 348 -21.67 -14.26 58.35
CA GLY A 348 -22.37 -15.19 59.23
C GLY A 348 -21.39 -16.05 60.04
N GLY A 349 -21.66 -16.16 61.33
CA GLY A 349 -20.82 -16.81 62.33
C GLY A 349 -20.51 -18.28 62.04
N THR A 350 -19.32 -18.68 62.49
CA THR A 350 -18.80 -20.04 62.50
C THR A 350 -19.75 -21.04 63.16
N GLN A 351 -20.22 -22.02 62.40
CA GLN A 351 -20.73 -23.28 62.95
C GLN A 351 -19.58 -24.29 63.14
N PRO A 352 -19.58 -25.11 64.22
CA PRO A 352 -18.50 -26.04 64.49
C PRO A 352 -18.53 -27.26 63.56
N ILE A 353 -17.33 -27.72 63.22
CA ILE A 353 -17.00 -28.89 62.42
C ILE A 353 -17.58 -30.16 63.08
N ALA A 354 -18.50 -30.83 62.39
CA ALA A 354 -18.86 -32.21 62.69
C ALA A 354 -17.80 -33.15 62.09
N GLN A 355 -17.20 -33.98 62.94
CA GLN A 355 -16.26 -35.04 62.57
C GLN A 355 -16.99 -36.12 61.75
N ALA A 356 -16.52 -36.38 60.53
CA ALA A 356 -16.86 -37.59 59.79
C ALA A 356 -15.69 -38.57 59.87
N GLY A 357 -15.98 -39.77 60.36
CA GLY A 357 -15.10 -40.94 60.34
C GLY A 357 -14.87 -41.50 58.92
N PRO A 358 -14.06 -42.57 58.79
CA PRO A 358 -13.13 -42.76 57.69
C PRO A 358 -13.75 -43.46 56.47
N ASP A 359 -13.23 -43.12 55.29
CA ASP A 359 -13.46 -43.84 54.02
C ASP A 359 -12.19 -44.63 53.66
N PRO A 360 -12.27 -45.94 53.33
CA PRO A 360 -11.12 -46.80 53.11
C PRO A 360 -10.68 -46.77 51.64
N ARG A 361 -9.39 -46.54 51.41
CA ARG A 361 -8.66 -46.99 50.22
C ARG A 361 -7.84 -48.20 50.70
N GLY A 362 -7.90 -49.39 50.12
CA GLY A 362 -7.98 -49.67 48.69
C GLY A 362 -6.54 -49.81 48.17
N ASP A 363 -5.84 -50.83 48.67
CA ASP A 363 -4.52 -51.24 48.19
C ASP A 363 -4.67 -52.02 46.88
N ALA A 364 -3.70 -51.82 46.00
CA ALA A 364 -3.41 -52.67 44.87
C ALA A 364 -2.76 -53.97 45.36
N ASP A 365 -3.46 -55.09 45.18
CA ASP A 365 -3.05 -56.27 44.39
C ASP A 365 -4.20 -57.29 44.33
#